data_AF-A0A7Z9BLG3-F1
#
_entry.id   AF-A0A7Z9BLG3-F1
#
_cell.length_a   1.000
_cell.length_b   1.000
_cell.length_c   1.000
_cell.angle_alpha   90.00
_cell.angle_beta   90.00
_cell.angle_gamma   90.00
#
_symmetry.space_group_name_H-M   'P 1'
#
loop_
_entity.id
_entity.type
_entity.pdbx_description
1 polymer ?
#
loop_
_entity_poly.entity_id
_entity_poly.type
_entity_poly.pdbx_seq_one_letter_code
_entity_poly.pdbx_strand_id
1 'polypeptide(L)'
;MVLVPVKVHSIVDGDTIKIIHRKGVINSRCRWIDCPEKGTKWGEEAKKYLEDLIFSNKELFFIEEYGADKYGRLLADWFIGSRELNIQVEMIRQGLAWDLLPLVRYNLPKRGILLCCDILMAQYEAYQQNLGIWGDKDFVLPGVRRMF
;
A
#
# COMPACT_ATOMS: atom_id res chain seq x y z
N MET A 1 -7.81 -18.03 -2.79
CA MET A 1 -7.07 -17.07 -1.96
C MET A 1 -7.79 -16.86 -0.65
N VAL A 2 -7.11 -17.09 0.47
CA VAL A 2 -7.66 -17.04 1.84
C VAL A 2 -7.24 -15.73 2.50
N LEU A 3 -8.17 -15.11 3.23
CA LEU A 3 -7.83 -13.99 4.12
C LEU A 3 -7.27 -14.53 5.42
N VAL A 4 -6.13 -14.03 5.82
CA VAL A 4 -5.46 -14.42 7.06
C VAL A 4 -5.53 -13.23 8.02
N PRO A 5 -6.08 -13.38 9.24
CA PRO A 5 -6.01 -12.33 10.25
C PRO A 5 -4.55 -12.11 10.66
N VAL A 6 -4.16 -10.85 10.80
CA VAL A 6 -2.76 -10.46 11.05
C VAL A 6 -2.66 -9.54 12.25
N LYS A 7 -1.73 -9.86 13.15
CA LYS A 7 -1.38 -9.00 14.27
C LYS A 7 -0.18 -8.12 13.91
N VAL A 8 -0.38 -6.81 13.98
CA VAL A 8 0.67 -5.82 13.75
C VAL A 8 1.61 -5.76 14.95
N HIS A 9 2.91 -5.80 14.69
CA HIS A 9 3.96 -5.57 15.69
C HIS A 9 4.36 -4.08 15.72
N SER A 10 4.57 -3.47 14.55
CA SER A 10 4.86 -2.04 14.41
C SER A 10 4.64 -1.59 12.97
N ILE A 11 4.34 -0.31 12.74
CA ILE A 11 4.25 0.28 11.41
C ILE A 11 5.60 0.95 11.08
N VAL A 12 6.18 0.63 9.92
CA VAL A 12 7.51 1.10 9.52
C VAL A 12 7.40 2.44 8.80
N ASP A 13 6.57 2.47 7.76
CA ASP A 13 6.25 3.61 6.89
C ASP A 13 4.86 3.38 6.26
N GLY A 14 4.49 4.16 5.23
CA GLY A 14 3.16 4.12 4.61
C GLY A 14 2.82 2.87 3.80
N ASP A 15 3.81 2.01 3.48
CA ASP A 15 3.57 0.78 2.71
C ASP A 15 4.21 -0.48 3.32
N THR A 16 4.93 -0.34 4.43
CA THR A 16 5.64 -1.42 5.10
C THR A 16 5.25 -1.53 6.57
N ILE A 17 4.86 -2.73 7.00
CA ILE A 17 4.55 -3.04 8.41
C ILE A 17 5.30 -4.27 8.90
N LYS A 18 5.62 -4.31 10.20
CA LYS A 18 6.07 -5.51 10.88
C LYS A 18 4.87 -6.26 11.45
N ILE A 19 4.81 -7.55 11.20
CA ILE A 19 3.71 -8.42 11.66
C ILE A 19 4.24 -9.56 12.52
N ILE A 20 3.41 -10.04 13.43
CA ILE A 20 3.66 -11.29 14.15
C ILE A 20 3.21 -12.44 13.25
N HIS A 21 4.17 -13.11 12.64
CA HIS A 21 3.95 -14.23 11.73
C HIS A 21 4.40 -15.54 12.40
N ARG A 22 4.03 -16.69 11.82
CA ARG A 22 4.36 -18.03 12.34
C ARG A 22 5.87 -18.25 12.55
N LYS A 23 6.70 -17.55 11.78
CA LYS A 23 8.17 -17.62 11.81
C LYS A 23 8.82 -16.54 12.69
N GLY A 24 8.03 -15.78 13.45
CA GLY A 24 8.48 -14.61 14.21
C GLY A 24 8.04 -13.28 13.60
N VAL A 25 8.68 -12.20 14.01
CA VAL A 25 8.39 -10.86 13.49
C VAL A 25 9.01 -10.68 12.11
N ILE A 26 8.20 -10.44 11.09
CA ILE A 26 8.65 -10.23 9.70
C ILE A 26 8.10 -8.92 9.15
N ASN A 27 8.75 -8.40 8.10
CA ASN A 27 8.25 -7.26 7.34
C ASN A 27 7.27 -7.74 6.25
N SER A 28 6.16 -7.03 6.10
CA SER A 28 5.22 -7.14 4.99
C SER A 28 5.20 -5.82 4.24
N ARG A 29 5.14 -5.88 2.90
CA ARG A 29 4.96 -4.72 2.02
C ARG A 29 3.62 -4.81 1.30
N CYS A 30 2.93 -3.69 1.30
CA CYS A 30 1.68 -3.48 0.61
C CYS A 30 1.91 -3.58 -0.90
N ARG A 31 1.23 -4.50 -1.58
CA ARG A 31 1.48 -4.70 -3.01
C ARG A 31 0.95 -3.55 -3.85
N TRP A 32 1.65 -3.31 -4.94
CA TRP A 32 1.24 -2.47 -6.08
C TRP A 32 1.09 -0.98 -5.78
N ILE A 33 1.55 -0.56 -4.62
CA ILE A 33 1.68 0.84 -4.28
C ILE A 33 3.10 1.08 -3.74
N ASP A 34 3.49 2.34 -3.72
CA ASP A 34 4.68 2.82 -3.03
C ASP A 34 4.35 4.14 -2.34
N CYS A 35 5.01 4.40 -1.21
CA CYS A 35 4.77 5.58 -0.40
C CYS A 35 6.00 6.48 -0.35
N PRO A 36 5.82 7.79 -0.09
CA PRO A 36 6.95 8.68 0.15
C PRO A 36 7.84 8.17 1.28
N GLU A 37 9.14 8.36 1.14
CA GLU A 37 10.12 7.87 2.10
C GLU A 37 9.91 8.47 3.49
N LYS A 38 10.14 7.65 4.52
CA LYS A 38 10.10 8.07 5.92
C LYS A 38 11.04 9.24 6.18
N GLY A 39 10.65 10.15 7.07
CA GLY A 39 11.40 11.38 7.37
C GLY A 39 11.15 12.52 6.37
N THR A 40 10.34 12.31 5.34
CA THR A 40 9.77 13.38 4.52
C THR A 40 8.39 13.77 5.05
N LYS A 41 7.93 14.99 4.75
CA LYS A 41 6.58 15.47 5.12
C LYS A 41 5.51 14.44 4.76
N TRP A 42 5.47 14.01 3.50
CA TRP A 42 4.45 13.08 3.02
C TRP A 42 4.66 11.64 3.50
N GLY A 43 5.90 11.24 3.82
CA GLY A 43 6.18 9.92 4.38
C GLY A 43 5.62 9.77 5.79
N GLU A 44 5.73 10.83 6.61
CA GLU A 44 5.12 10.86 7.95
C GLU A 44 3.59 10.90 7.88
N GLU A 45 3.01 11.68 6.95
CA GLU A 45 1.55 11.70 6.74
C GLU A 45 1.01 10.33 6.27
N ALA A 46 1.69 9.67 5.32
CA ALA A 46 1.32 8.33 4.87
C ALA A 46 1.39 7.31 6.01
N LYS A 47 2.46 7.34 6.80
CA LYS A 47 2.61 6.47 7.97
C LYS A 47 1.50 6.68 8.99
N LYS A 48 1.21 7.93 9.33
CA LYS A 48 0.17 8.29 10.29
C LYS A 48 -1.22 7.84 9.82
N TYR A 49 -1.53 8.06 8.55
CA TYR A 49 -2.79 7.63 7.98
C TYR A 49 -2.95 6.10 8.02
N LEU A 50 -1.87 5.36 7.72
CA LEU A 50 -1.87 3.90 7.86
C LEU A 50 -2.06 3.45 9.32
N GLU A 51 -1.43 4.13 10.28
CA GLU A 51 -1.65 3.92 11.72
C GLU A 51 -3.13 4.09 12.08
N ASP A 52 -3.73 5.20 11.67
CA ASP A 52 -5.13 5.50 11.96
C ASP A 52 -6.08 4.46 11.35
N LEU A 53 -5.84 4.03 10.10
CA LEU A 53 -6.61 2.97 9.45
C LEU A 53 -6.54 1.65 10.24
N ILE A 54 -5.34 1.23 10.62
CA ILE A 54 -5.10 -0.06 11.29
C ILE A 54 -5.66 -0.05 12.72
N PHE A 55 -5.59 1.08 13.43
CA PHE A 55 -6.01 1.16 14.83
C PHE A 55 -7.47 1.61 15.05
N SER A 56 -8.25 1.80 13.98
CA SER A 56 -9.66 2.21 14.00
C SER A 56 -10.69 1.16 14.51
N ASN A 57 -10.31 0.25 15.40
CA ASN A 57 -11.14 -0.83 16.00
C ASN A 57 -11.62 -1.95 15.06
N LYS A 58 -10.95 -2.16 13.93
CA LYS A 58 -11.25 -3.27 13.00
C LYS A 58 -10.01 -4.13 12.77
N GLU A 59 -10.22 -5.43 12.58
CA GLU A 59 -9.12 -6.39 12.42
C GLU A 59 -8.48 -6.27 11.03
N LEU A 60 -7.14 -6.43 10.98
CA LEU A 60 -6.34 -6.41 9.76
C LEU A 60 -6.24 -7.82 9.17
N PHE A 61 -6.48 -7.93 7.87
CA PHE A 61 -6.41 -9.19 7.13
C PHE A 61 -5.51 -9.08 5.91
N PHE A 62 -4.75 -10.13 5.64
CA PHE A 62 -3.88 -10.21 4.48
C PHE A 62 -4.36 -11.26 3.48
N ILE A 63 -4.03 -11.01 2.22
CA ILE A 63 -3.85 -12.08 1.23
C ILE A 63 -2.37 -12.10 0.86
N GLU A 64 -1.68 -13.19 1.22
CA GLU A 64 -0.20 -13.26 1.29
C GLU A 64 0.44 -14.33 0.39
N GLU A 65 -0.29 -14.86 -0.59
CA GLU A 65 0.16 -15.97 -1.47
C GLU A 65 1.17 -15.54 -2.57
N TYR A 66 1.79 -14.38 -2.43
CA TYR A 66 2.61 -13.75 -3.46
C TYR A 66 4.11 -13.92 -3.27
N GLY A 67 4.51 -14.58 -2.18
CA GLY A 67 5.90 -14.74 -1.81
C GLY A 67 6.52 -13.45 -1.26
N ALA A 68 7.85 -13.36 -1.33
CA ALA A 68 8.60 -12.21 -0.85
C ALA A 68 9.18 -11.40 -2.01
N ASP A 69 9.39 -10.11 -1.77
CA ASP A 69 10.15 -9.28 -2.69
C ASP A 69 11.67 -9.56 -2.59
N LYS A 70 12.46 -8.86 -3.43
CA LYS A 70 13.92 -9.00 -3.45
C LYS A 70 14.63 -8.61 -2.14
N TYR A 71 13.94 -7.95 -1.22
CA TYR A 71 14.44 -7.56 0.09
C TYR A 71 13.95 -8.50 1.21
N GLY A 72 13.24 -9.58 0.86
CA GLY A 72 12.71 -10.56 1.81
C GLY A 72 11.46 -10.09 2.55
N ARG A 73 10.79 -9.02 2.10
CA ARG A 73 9.51 -8.57 2.67
C ARG A 73 8.38 -9.39 2.07
N LEU A 74 7.48 -9.89 2.91
CA LEU A 74 6.27 -10.59 2.46
C LEU A 74 5.40 -9.64 1.64
N LEU A 75 5.01 -10.04 0.43
CA LEU A 75 4.09 -9.26 -0.39
C LEU A 75 2.64 -9.65 -0.04
N ALA A 76 1.83 -8.67 0.34
CA ALA A 76 0.42 -8.91 0.65
C ALA A 76 -0.52 -7.79 0.20
N ASP A 77 -1.77 -8.17 -0.08
CA ASP A 77 -2.90 -7.23 -0.15
C ASP A 77 -3.51 -7.10 1.23
N TRP A 78 -3.70 -5.87 1.70
CA TRP A 78 -4.11 -5.60 3.07
C TRP A 78 -5.54 -5.08 3.13
N PHE A 79 -6.30 -5.59 4.08
CA PHE A 79 -7.71 -5.25 4.26
C PHE A 79 -8.03 -4.99 5.72
N ILE A 80 -8.87 -4.00 5.97
CA ILE A 80 -9.53 -3.80 7.25
C ILE A 80 -10.92 -4.45 7.19
N GLY A 81 -11.32 -5.16 8.25
CA GLY A 81 -12.67 -5.72 8.40
C GLY A 81 -13.04 -6.73 7.32
N SER A 82 -12.36 -7.88 7.23
CA SER A 82 -12.68 -9.00 6.32
C SER A 82 -13.18 -8.58 4.91
N ARG A 83 -12.44 -7.68 4.24
CA ARG A 83 -12.70 -7.05 2.91
C ARG A 83 -13.58 -5.81 2.88
N GLU A 84 -13.91 -5.20 4.01
CA GLU A 84 -14.65 -3.93 4.03
C GLU A 84 -13.85 -2.78 3.41
N LEU A 85 -12.54 -2.72 3.66
CA LEU A 85 -11.68 -1.66 3.14
C LEU A 85 -10.35 -2.26 2.67
N ASN A 86 -9.97 -1.97 1.43
CA ASN A 86 -8.64 -2.30 0.91
C ASN A 86 -7.69 -1.13 1.17
N ILE A 87 -6.61 -1.37 1.92
CA ILE A 87 -5.68 -0.31 2.34
C ILE A 87 -4.96 0.28 1.13
N GLN A 88 -4.62 -0.52 0.11
CA GLN A 88 -3.85 -0.05 -1.05
C GLN A 88 -4.63 1.02 -1.82
N VAL A 89 -5.91 0.76 -2.06
CA VAL A 89 -6.82 1.71 -2.70
C VAL A 89 -7.00 2.96 -1.85
N GLU A 90 -7.13 2.80 -0.53
CA GLU A 90 -7.35 3.94 0.36
C GLU A 90 -6.12 4.85 0.48
N MET A 91 -4.92 4.30 0.59
CA MET A 91 -3.66 5.07 0.59
C MET A 91 -3.52 5.91 -0.69
N ILE A 92 -3.85 5.31 -1.85
CA ILE A 92 -3.82 5.98 -3.15
C ILE A 92 -4.89 7.06 -3.24
N ARG A 93 -6.12 6.76 -2.79
CA ARG A 93 -7.26 7.69 -2.80
C ARG A 93 -6.97 8.97 -2.03
N GLN A 94 -6.23 8.89 -0.92
CA GLN A 94 -5.82 10.06 -0.15
C GLN A 94 -4.60 10.81 -0.73
N GLY A 95 -4.04 10.32 -1.85
CA GLY A 95 -2.81 10.89 -2.42
C GLY A 95 -1.57 10.65 -1.55
N LEU A 96 -1.57 9.59 -0.74
CA LEU A 96 -0.46 9.24 0.17
C LEU A 96 0.43 8.12 -0.38
N ALA A 97 0.11 7.65 -1.58
CA ALA A 97 0.86 6.65 -2.33
C ALA A 97 0.72 6.90 -3.83
N TRP A 98 1.53 6.22 -4.64
CA TRP A 98 1.35 6.10 -6.08
C TRP A 98 1.39 4.64 -6.52
N ASP A 99 0.90 4.36 -7.72
CA ASP A 99 0.83 3.02 -8.26
C ASP A 99 2.22 2.47 -8.59
N LEU A 100 2.46 1.22 -8.22
CA LEU A 100 3.63 0.43 -8.59
C LEU A 100 3.18 -0.90 -9.19
N LEU A 101 2.32 -0.79 -10.22
CA LEU A 101 1.67 -1.92 -10.84
C LEU A 101 2.64 -2.75 -11.70
N PRO A 102 2.41 -4.07 -11.85
CA PRO A 102 3.23 -4.90 -12.72
C PRO A 102 3.09 -4.46 -14.19
N LEU A 103 4.21 -4.50 -14.91
CA LEU A 103 4.25 -4.22 -16.36
C LEU A 103 3.37 -5.21 -17.14
N VAL A 104 3.34 -6.46 -16.70
CA VAL A 104 2.57 -7.54 -17.31
C VAL A 104 1.35 -7.88 -16.45
N ARG A 105 0.15 -7.70 -17.01
CA ARG A 105 -1.12 -7.88 -16.28
C ARG A 105 -2.01 -9.03 -16.80
N TYR A 106 -1.68 -9.65 -17.94
CA TYR A 106 -2.55 -10.67 -18.57
C TYR A 106 -2.67 -11.97 -17.77
N ASN A 107 -1.69 -12.29 -16.91
CA ASN A 107 -1.68 -13.52 -16.11
C ASN A 107 -2.10 -13.26 -14.65
N LEU A 108 -2.80 -12.15 -14.38
CA LEU A 108 -3.33 -11.87 -13.06
C LEU A 108 -4.66 -12.61 -12.87
N PRO A 109 -4.92 -13.14 -11.66
CA PRO A 109 -6.26 -13.64 -11.32
C PRO A 109 -7.27 -12.50 -11.39
N LYS A 110 -8.56 -12.80 -11.60
CA LYS A 110 -9.64 -11.80 -11.70
C LYS A 110 -9.58 -10.73 -10.59
N ARG A 111 -9.35 -11.15 -9.34
CA ARG A 111 -9.20 -10.23 -8.20
C ARG A 111 -8.02 -9.27 -8.35
N GLY A 112 -6.91 -9.76 -8.89
CA GLY A 112 -5.74 -8.94 -9.17
C GLY A 112 -6.05 -7.88 -10.22
N ILE A 113 -6.76 -8.23 -11.29
CA ILE A 113 -7.21 -7.25 -12.29
C ILE A 113 -8.11 -6.19 -11.66
N LEU A 114 -9.08 -6.59 -10.83
CA LEU A 114 -9.99 -5.65 -10.15
C LEU A 114 -9.23 -4.67 -9.27
N LEU A 115 -8.29 -5.17 -8.44
CA LEU A 115 -7.47 -4.30 -7.60
C LEU A 115 -6.57 -3.35 -8.44
N CYS A 116 -6.05 -3.78 -9.58
CA CYS A 116 -5.35 -2.87 -10.49
C CYS A 116 -6.26 -1.75 -11.00
N CYS A 117 -7.50 -2.08 -11.37
CA CYS A 117 -8.48 -1.08 -11.79
C CYS A 117 -8.79 -0.10 -10.65
N ASP A 118 -9.02 -0.59 -9.44
CA ASP A 118 -9.34 0.24 -8.28
C ASP A 118 -8.19 1.20 -7.93
N ILE A 119 -6.94 0.71 -7.96
CA ILE A 119 -5.74 1.54 -7.74
C ILE A 119 -5.64 2.64 -8.80
N LEU A 120 -5.79 2.30 -10.08
CA LEU A 120 -5.70 3.28 -11.17
C LEU A 120 -6.79 4.35 -11.08
N MET A 121 -8.03 3.93 -10.79
CA MET A 121 -9.15 4.85 -10.64
C MET A 121 -8.96 5.78 -9.44
N ALA A 122 -8.56 5.23 -8.28
CA ALA A 122 -8.29 6.02 -7.09
C ALA A 122 -7.15 7.03 -7.31
N GLN A 123 -6.09 6.65 -8.03
CA GLN A 123 -4.99 7.56 -8.32
C GLN A 123 -5.45 8.69 -9.23
N TYR A 124 -6.21 8.37 -10.27
CA TYR A 124 -6.80 9.38 -11.16
C TYR A 124 -7.64 10.38 -10.37
N GLU A 125 -8.52 9.90 -9.48
CA GLU A 125 -9.36 10.75 -8.62
C GLU A 125 -8.53 11.64 -7.69
N ALA A 126 -7.50 11.09 -7.05
CA ALA A 126 -6.61 11.84 -6.15
C ALA A 126 -5.82 12.91 -6.91
N TYR A 127 -5.36 12.60 -8.12
CA TYR A 127 -4.67 13.55 -8.99
C TYR A 127 -5.58 14.70 -9.43
N GLN A 128 -6.81 14.41 -9.89
CA GLN A 128 -7.76 15.44 -10.30
C GLN A 128 -8.13 16.40 -9.16
N GLN A 129 -8.16 15.89 -7.94
CA GLN A 129 -8.49 16.65 -6.74
C GLN A 129 -7.28 17.32 -6.08
N ASN A 130 -6.07 17.18 -6.63
CA ASN A 130 -4.83 17.67 -6.04
C ASN A 130 -4.62 17.18 -4.59
N LEU A 131 -4.97 15.93 -4.31
CA LEU A 131 -4.85 15.35 -2.97
C LEU A 131 -3.41 14.90 -2.69
N GLY A 132 -2.99 15.10 -1.44
CA GLY A 132 -1.71 14.63 -0.94
C GLY A 132 -0.52 15.08 -1.81
N ILE A 133 0.31 14.12 -2.20
CA ILE A 133 1.47 14.35 -3.07
C ILE A 133 1.13 14.99 -4.41
N TRP A 134 -0.09 14.80 -4.93
CA TRP A 134 -0.49 15.31 -6.24
C TRP A 134 -0.77 16.81 -6.25
N GLY A 135 -1.06 17.40 -5.09
CA GLY A 135 -1.21 18.85 -4.93
C GLY A 135 0.09 19.57 -4.56
N ASP A 136 1.16 18.83 -4.28
CA ASP A 136 2.45 19.39 -3.89
C ASP A 136 3.36 19.58 -5.10
N LYS A 137 3.65 20.84 -5.44
CA LYS A 137 4.48 21.19 -6.60
C LYS A 137 5.96 20.81 -6.45
N ASP A 138 6.41 20.65 -5.20
CA ASP A 138 7.80 20.31 -4.90
C ASP A 138 8.00 18.80 -4.74
N PHE A 139 6.91 18.03 -4.68
CA PHE A 139 6.98 16.58 -4.62
C PHE A 139 7.35 16.00 -5.99
N VAL A 140 8.44 15.23 -6.00
CA VAL A 140 8.91 14.52 -7.20
C VAL A 140 8.86 13.03 -6.94
N LEU A 141 8.13 12.31 -7.79
CA LEU A 141 8.02 10.86 -7.72
C LEU A 141 9.41 10.19 -7.81
N PRO A 142 9.74 9.28 -6.89
CA PRO A 142 10.93 8.44 -7.01
C PRO A 142 10.94 7.70 -8.36
N GLY A 143 12.10 7.66 -9.02
CA GLY A 143 12.26 7.02 -10.33
C GLY A 143 12.01 7.91 -11.55
N VAL A 144 11.36 9.07 -11.41
CA VAL A 144 11.18 10.05 -12.51
C VAL A 144 12.43 10.93 -12.72
N ARG A 145 13.42 10.88 -11.81
CA ARG A 145 14.70 11.62 -11.86
C ARG A 145 15.62 11.32 -13.08
N ARG A 146 15.19 10.57 -14.09
CA ARG A 146 16.02 10.15 -15.24
C ARG A 146 15.45 10.51 -16.63
N MET A 147 14.46 11.39 -16.72
CA MET A 147 13.86 11.76 -18.02
C MET A 147 14.13 13.19 -18.51
N PHE A 148 15.10 13.90 -17.92
CA PHE A 148 15.61 15.16 -18.46
C PHE A 148 17.14 15.16 -18.47
#